data_AF-A0A3Q0JKJ6-F1
#
_entry.id   AF-A0A3Q0JKJ6-F1
#
_cell.length_a   1.000
_cell.length_b   1.000
_cell.length_c   1.000
_cell.angle_alpha   90.00
_cell.angle_beta   90.00
_cell.angle_gamma   90.00
#
_symmetry.space_group_name_H-M   'P 1'
#
loop_
_entity.id
_entity.type
_entity.pdbx_description
1 polymer ?
#
loop_
_entity_poly.entity_id
_entity_poly.type
_entity_poly.pdbx_seq_one_letter_code
_entity_poly.pdbx_strand_id
1 'polypeptide(L)' 'TITFNVVCSDTRRNAGLTLNWNHGFSLYDTATREYVWRYKFSNLRGSSDDGKSKLKLHFYDPESKTIETKVSVICVKYP' A
#
# COMPACT_ATOMS: atom_id res chain seq x y z
N THR A 1 -6.95 -5.76 12.12
CA THR A 1 -6.64 -5.59 10.69
C THR A 1 -7.63 -4.65 10.08
N ILE A 2 -7.17 -3.70 9.27
CA ILE A 2 -8.01 -2.77 8.52
C ILE A 2 -7.62 -2.91 7.05
N THR A 3 -8.61 -2.99 6.15
CA THR A 3 -8.38 -3.10 4.71
C THR A 3 -9.08 -1.98 3.99
N PHE A 4 -8.33 -1.26 3.17
CA PHE A 4 -8.81 -0.19 2.30
C PHE A 4 -8.87 -0.71 0.87
N ASN A 5 -9.97 -0.41 0.17
CA ASN A 5 -10.05 -0.62 -1.26
C ASN A 5 -9.28 0.50 -1.96
N VAL A 6 -8.27 0.13 -2.73
CA VAL A 6 -7.41 1.06 -3.43
C VAL A 6 -7.26 0.66 -4.90
N VAL A 7 -6.74 1.56 -5.70
CA VAL A 7 -6.27 1.29 -7.05
C VAL A 7 -4.76 1.48 -7.06
N CYS A 8 -4.02 0.48 -7.52
CA CYS A 8 -2.57 0.60 -7.61
C CYS A 8 -2.21 1.63 -8.69
N SER A 9 -1.29 2.55 -8.39
CA SER A 9 -1.01 3.65 -9.31
C SER A 9 -0.27 3.20 -10.58
N ASP A 10 0.54 2.15 -10.47
CA ASP A 10 1.35 1.56 -11.54
C ASP A 10 0.52 0.66 -12.48
N THR A 11 -0.29 -0.25 -11.93
CA THR A 11 -1.07 -1.21 -12.71
C THR A 11 -2.49 -0.74 -13.04
N ARG A 12 -2.97 0.32 -12.35
CA ARG A 12 -4.35 0.84 -12.45
C ARG A 12 -5.42 -0.21 -12.12
N ARG A 13 -5.08 -1.26 -11.37
CA ARG A 13 -6.01 -2.33 -10.96
C ARG A 13 -6.49 -2.14 -9.52
N ASN A 14 -7.67 -2.71 -9.24
CA ASN A 14 -8.23 -2.77 -7.89
C ASN A 14 -7.40 -3.69 -6.99
N ALA A 15 -7.03 -3.17 -5.83
CA ALA A 15 -6.25 -3.88 -4.84
C ALA A 15 -6.79 -3.59 -3.43
N GLY A 16 -6.50 -4.50 -2.49
CA GLY A 16 -6.75 -4.31 -1.07
C GLY A 16 -5.47 -3.90 -0.37
N LEU A 17 -5.39 -2.66 0.11
CA LEU A 17 -4.32 -2.23 1.01
C LEU A 17 -4.71 -2.60 2.44
N THR A 18 -3.98 -3.51 3.05
CA THR A 18 -4.26 -4.01 4.39
C THR A 18 -3.20 -3.56 5.38
N LEU A 19 -3.66 -3.01 6.52
CA LEU A 19 -2.87 -2.84 7.75
C LEU A 19 -3.23 -3.96 8.72
N ASN A 20 -2.26 -4.79 9.05
CA ASN A 20 -2.37 -5.84 10.05
C ASN A 20 -1.42 -5.51 11.20
N TRP A 21 -1.92 -5.48 12.44
CA TRP A 21 -1.12 -5.10 13.60
C TRP A 21 0.05 -6.04 13.90
N ASN A 22 -0.05 -7.30 13.48
CA ASN A 22 1.01 -8.29 13.67
C ASN A 22 1.96 -8.37 12.47
N HIS A 23 1.49 -8.04 11.26
CA HIS A 23 2.23 -8.28 10.01
C HIS A 23 2.66 -7.02 9.25
N GLY A 24 2.13 -5.84 9.61
CA GLY A 24 2.43 -4.58 8.93
C GLY A 24 1.49 -4.25 7.77
N PHE A 25 2.06 -3.77 6.68
CA PHE A 25 1.37 -3.33 5.47
C PHE A 25 1.45 -4.40 4.39
N SER A 26 0.37 -4.59 3.65
CA SER A 26 0.37 -5.44 2.47
C SER A 26 -0.59 -4.94 1.42
N LEU A 27 -0.21 -5.05 0.16
CA LEU A 27 -1.08 -4.78 -0.97
C LEU A 27 -1.40 -6.08 -1.71
N TYR A 28 -2.69 -6.37 -1.87
CA TYR A 28 -3.18 -7.57 -2.52
C TYR A 28 -3.92 -7.20 -3.80
N ASP A 29 -3.44 -7.66 -4.96
CA ASP A 29 -4.12 -7.48 -6.24
C ASP A 29 -5.28 -8.48 -6.33
N THR A 30 -6.50 -7.95 -6.42
CA THR A 30 -7.71 -8.78 -6.46
C THR A 30 -7.90 -9.53 -7.78
N ALA A 31 -7.30 -9.05 -8.87
CA ALA A 31 -7.40 -9.67 -10.18
C ALA A 31 -6.46 -10.86 -10.32
N THR A 32 -5.19 -10.70 -9.91
CA THR A 32 -4.21 -11.81 -9.94
C THR A 32 -4.32 -12.72 -8.71
N ARG A 33 -5.00 -12.27 -7.65
CA ARG A 33 -5.14 -12.96 -6.37
C ARG A 33 -3.78 -13.17 -5.68
N GLU A 34 -2.85 -12.25 -5.90
CA GLU A 34 -1.50 -12.29 -5.35
C GLU A 34 -1.16 -11.03 -4.56
N TYR A 35 -0.19 -11.16 -3.66
CA TYR A 35 0.35 -10.01 -2.95
C TYR A 35 1.39 -9.33 -3.81
N VAL A 36 1.16 -8.05 -4.12
CA VAL A 36 2.09 -7.22 -4.88
C VAL A 36 3.33 -6.90 -4.04
N TRP A 37 3.12 -6.61 -2.74
CA TRP A 37 4.20 -6.38 -1.78
C TRP A 37 3.70 -6.51 -0.35
N ARG A 38 4.63 -6.73 0.57
CA ARG A 38 4.39 -6.79 2.02
C ARG A 38 5.58 -6.16 2.75
N TYR A 39 5.32 -5.30 3.72
CA TYR A 39 6.34 -4.66 4.55
C TYR A 39 5.91 -4.61 6.01
N LYS A 40 6.85 -4.77 6.94
CA LYS A 40 6.56 -4.60 8.38
C LYS A 40 6.46 -3.11 8.71
N PHE A 41 5.88 -2.77 9.87
CA PHE A 41 5.86 -1.38 10.37
C PHE A 41 7.27 -0.80 10.51
N SER A 42 8.24 -1.60 10.91
CA SER A 42 9.65 -1.19 11.04
C SER A 42 10.30 -0.79 9.72
N ASN A 43 9.76 -1.23 8.58
CA ASN A 43 10.23 -0.82 7.26
C ASN A 43 9.71 0.56 6.87
N LEU A 44 8.62 1.06 7.46
CA LEU A 44 8.05 2.35 7.09
C LEU A 44 8.97 3.49 7.54
N ARG A 45 9.36 4.35 6.60
CA ARG A 45 10.18 5.55 6.84
C ARG A 45 9.39 6.83 6.74
N GLY A 46 8.27 6.82 6.02
CA GLY A 46 7.39 7.97 5.91
C GLY A 46 6.10 7.63 5.19
N SER A 47 5.05 8.37 5.50
CA SER A 47 3.77 8.33 4.82
C SER A 47 3.32 9.74 4.49
N SER A 48 2.66 9.93 3.35
CA SER A 48 2.08 11.20 2.95
C SER A 48 0.79 10.94 2.20
N ASP A 49 -0.25 11.67 2.54
CA ASP A 49 -1.46 11.78 1.73
C ASP A 49 -1.50 13.12 0.99
N ASP A 50 -2.28 13.19 -0.09
CA ASP A 50 -2.53 14.42 -0.84
C ASP A 50 -3.79 15.17 -0.39
N GLY A 51 -4.40 14.77 0.74
CA GLY A 51 -5.67 15.31 1.24
C GLY A 51 -6.90 14.99 0.40
N LYS A 52 -6.77 14.17 -0.66
CA LYS A 52 -7.85 13.87 -1.59
C LYS A 52 -8.07 12.38 -1.75
N SER A 53 -7.12 11.68 -2.36
CA SER A 53 -7.30 10.29 -2.74
C SER A 53 -5.99 9.54 -2.97
N LYS A 54 -4.82 10.15 -2.82
CA LYS A 54 -3.55 9.46 -3.01
C LYS A 54 -2.84 9.30 -1.68
N LEU A 55 -2.42 8.08 -1.42
CA LEU A 55 -1.55 7.71 -0.31
C LEU A 55 -0.19 7.30 -0.87
N LYS A 56 0.88 7.86 -0.30
CA LYS A 56 2.26 7.51 -0.58
C LYS A 56 2.89 6.92 0.69
N LEU A 57 3.58 5.80 0.52
CA LEU A 57 4.27 5.09 1.59
C LEU A 57 5.72 4.88 1.16
N HIS A 58 6.65 5.28 2.03
CA HIS A 58 8.08 5.07 1.84
C HIS A 58 8.53 3.93 2.72
N PHE A 59 8.98 2.84 2.12
CA PHE A 59 9.49 1.68 2.83
C PHE A 59 10.99 1.53 2.59
N TYR A 60 11.75 1.29 3.65
CA TYR A 60 13.11 0.82 3.54
C TYR A 60 13.09 -0.69 3.28
N ASP A 61 13.61 -1.07 2.12
CA ASP A 61 13.82 -2.48 1.79
C ASP A 61 15.23 -2.90 2.23
N PRO A 62 15.36 -3.83 3.20
CA PRO A 62 16.66 -4.30 3.67
C PRO A 62 17.44 -5.12 2.63
N GLU A 63 16.76 -5.69 1.64
CA GLU A 63 17.40 -6.51 0.61
C GLU A 63 18.13 -5.62 -0.41
N SER A 64 17.41 -4.70 -1.05
CA SER A 64 18.02 -3.72 -1.96
C SER A 64 18.80 -2.61 -1.23
N LYS A 65 18.61 -2.46 0.08
CA LYS A 65 19.10 -1.34 0.91
C LYS A 65 18.64 0.04 0.41
N THR A 66 17.51 0.09 -0.29
CA THR A 66 16.96 1.34 -0.85
C THR A 66 15.63 1.72 -0.19
N ILE A 67 15.19 2.96 -0.43
CA ILE A 67 13.86 3.44 -0.04
C ILE A 67 12.94 3.30 -1.25
N GLU A 68 11.99 2.40 -1.16
CA GLU A 68 10.94 2.22 -2.15
C GLU A 68 9.74 3.11 -1.83
N THR A 69 9.20 3.76 -2.86
CA THR A 69 7.98 4.57 -2.74
C THR A 69 6.81 3.82 -3.37
N LYS A 70 5.83 3.43 -2.55
CA LYS A 70 4.58 2.83 -3.01
C LYS A 70 3.48 3.88 -2.99
N VAL A 71 2.83 4.09 -4.12
CA VAL A 71 1.71 5.03 -4.25
C VAL A 71 0.45 4.24 -4.53
N SER A 72 -0.63 4.58 -3.84
CA SER A 72 -1.94 3.96 -4.02
C SER A 72 -3.01 5.04 -4.06
N VAL A 73 -4.01 4.86 -4.93
CA VAL A 73 -5.17 5.74 -4.98
C VAL A 73 -6.26 5.11 -4.11
N ILE A 74 -6.62 5.76 -3.02
CA ILE A 74 -7.75 5.38 -2.18
C ILE A 74 -9.02 5.54 -3.01
N CYS A 75 -9.73 4.44 -3.20
CA CYS A 75 -11.02 4.45 -3.86
C CYS A 75 -12.06 4.85 -2.80
N VAL A 76 -12.25 6.16 -2.63
CA VAL A 76 -13.37 6.69 -1.85
C VAL A 76 -14.64 6.37 -2.64
N LYS A 77 -15.32 5.28 -2.28
CA LYS A 77 -16.74 5.13 -2.62
C LYS A 77 -17.49 6.15 -1.78
N TYR A 78 -17.68 7.35 -2.33
CA TYR A 78 -18.74 8.21 -1.83
C TYR A 78 -20.09 7.54 -2.11
N PRO A 79 -21.07 7.66 -1.19
CA PRO A 79 -22.41 7.10 -1.35
C PRO A 79 -23.13 7.61 -2.60
#